data_AF-A0A2X1N7M6-F1
#
_entry.id   AF-A0A2X1N7M6-F1
#
_cell.length_a   1.000
_cell.length_b   1.000
_cell.length_c   1.000
_cell.angle_alpha   90.00
_cell.angle_beta   90.00
_cell.angle_gamma   90.00
#
_symmetry.space_group_name_H-M   'P 1'
#
loop_
_entity.id
_entity.type
_entity.pdbx_description
1 polymer ?
#
loop_
_entity_poly.entity_id
_entity_poly.type
_entity_poly.pdbx_seq_one_letter_code
_entity_poly.pdbx_strand_id
1 'polypeptide(L)'
;MVGQKQVPILQKDDSRYMPESMDIVHYVDKLDGKPLLTGKRSPAIEEWLRKVNGYANKLLLPRFAKSAFDEFSTPAARKYFVDKKEASAGNFADLLAHSDGLIKNISDDLRALDKLIVKPNAVNGELSEDDIQLFPLLRNLTLVAGINWPSRVADYRDNMAKQTQINLLSSMAI
;
A
#
# COMPACT_ATOMS: atom_id res chain seq x y z
N MET A 1 -8.06 24.27 1.04
CA MET A 1 -7.99 23.16 2.03
C MET A 1 -9.38 22.56 2.22
N VAL A 2 -9.49 21.26 2.54
CA VAL A 2 -10.76 20.49 2.55
C VAL A 2 -11.49 20.44 3.92
N GLY A 3 -11.18 21.35 4.85
CA GLY A 3 -11.92 21.48 6.13
C GLY A 3 -11.76 20.33 7.14
N GLN A 4 -11.10 19.22 6.78
CA GLN A 4 -10.86 18.06 7.67
C GLN A 4 -9.45 17.47 7.51
N LYS A 5 -8.97 16.77 8.55
CA LYS A 5 -7.63 16.14 8.56
C LYS A 5 -7.65 14.81 7.81
N GLN A 6 -7.54 14.88 6.49
CA GLN A 6 -7.42 13.72 5.60
C GLN A 6 -6.33 13.92 4.55
N VAL A 7 -5.84 12.81 4.00
CA VAL A 7 -4.93 12.75 2.85
C VAL A 7 -5.30 11.51 2.03
N PRO A 8 -5.05 11.50 0.70
CA PRO A 8 -4.49 12.59 -0.13
C PRO A 8 -5.47 13.73 -0.41
N ILE A 9 -4.93 14.88 -0.86
CA ILE A 9 -5.69 16.02 -1.39
C ILE A 9 -4.96 16.52 -2.64
N LEU A 10 -5.63 16.50 -3.79
CA LEU A 10 -5.12 17.10 -5.03
C LEU A 10 -5.52 18.59 -5.08
N GLN A 11 -4.58 19.46 -5.41
CA GLN A 11 -4.87 20.82 -5.86
C GLN A 11 -4.85 20.83 -7.39
N LYS A 12 -5.95 21.26 -8.01
CA LYS A 12 -6.10 21.37 -9.46
C LYS A 12 -5.48 22.67 -9.97
N ASP A 13 -5.30 22.78 -11.29
CA ASP A 13 -4.79 23.99 -11.96
C ASP A 13 -5.64 25.24 -11.67
N ASP A 14 -6.94 25.05 -11.47
CA ASP A 14 -7.89 26.12 -11.09
C ASP A 14 -7.89 26.45 -9.58
N SER A 15 -6.89 25.96 -8.85
CA SER A 15 -6.70 26.13 -7.41
C SER A 15 -7.78 25.51 -6.51
N ARG A 16 -8.73 24.74 -7.06
CA ARG A 16 -9.67 23.95 -6.25
C ARG A 16 -8.99 22.71 -5.67
N TYR A 17 -9.47 22.27 -4.51
CA TYR A 17 -8.97 21.09 -3.81
C TYR A 17 -9.93 19.92 -3.94
N MET A 18 -9.40 18.72 -4.16
CA MET A 18 -10.14 17.46 -4.29
C MET A 18 -9.57 16.43 -3.30
N PRO A 19 -10.33 16.03 -2.26
CA PRO A 19 -9.99 14.90 -1.42
C PRO A 19 -10.31 13.56 -2.12
N GLU A 20 -10.19 12.45 -1.39
CA GLU A 20 -10.49 11.07 -1.80
C GLU A 20 -9.57 10.47 -2.87
N SER A 21 -8.88 9.39 -2.49
CA SER A 21 -7.86 8.76 -3.34
C SER A 21 -8.40 8.29 -4.69
N MET A 22 -9.56 7.63 -4.72
CA MET A 22 -10.14 7.12 -5.96
C MET A 22 -10.75 8.22 -6.83
N ASP A 23 -11.30 9.28 -6.24
CA ASP A 23 -11.77 10.44 -6.99
C ASP A 23 -10.60 11.13 -7.70
N ILE A 24 -9.47 11.28 -7.02
CA ILE A 24 -8.22 11.81 -7.60
C ILE A 24 -7.74 10.90 -8.74
N VAL A 25 -7.71 9.58 -8.53
CA VAL A 25 -7.29 8.61 -9.55
C VAL A 25 -8.18 8.73 -10.80
N HIS A 26 -9.50 8.68 -10.65
CA HIS A 26 -10.43 8.77 -11.78
C HIS A 26 -10.40 10.15 -12.46
N TYR A 27 -10.18 11.22 -11.70
CA TYR A 27 -10.05 12.56 -12.25
C TYR A 27 -8.82 12.69 -13.14
N VAL A 28 -7.65 12.23 -12.65
CA VAL A 28 -6.39 12.29 -13.39
C VAL A 28 -6.42 11.38 -14.61
N ASP A 29 -6.90 10.15 -14.47
CA ASP A 29 -6.96 9.16 -15.57
C ASP A 29 -7.87 9.59 -16.73
N LYS A 30 -8.85 10.48 -16.47
CA LYS A 30 -9.77 11.00 -17.49
C LYS A 30 -9.34 12.33 -18.10
N LEU A 31 -8.29 12.97 -17.59
CA LEU A 31 -7.99 14.37 -17.89
C LEU A 31 -7.63 14.60 -19.37
N ASP A 32 -6.99 13.64 -20.03
CA ASP A 32 -6.60 13.70 -21.44
C ASP A 32 -7.60 13.00 -22.39
N GLY A 33 -8.70 12.46 -21.84
CA GLY A 33 -9.71 11.69 -22.58
C GLY A 33 -9.27 10.29 -23.00
N LYS A 34 -8.15 9.76 -22.49
CA LYS A 34 -7.62 8.42 -22.81
C LYS A 34 -7.30 7.62 -21.52
N PRO A 35 -8.34 7.13 -20.83
CA PRO A 35 -8.17 6.36 -19.59
C PRO A 35 -7.25 5.14 -19.76
N LEU A 36 -6.39 4.92 -18.77
CA LEU A 36 -5.54 3.72 -18.67
C LEU A 36 -6.19 2.62 -17.83
N LEU A 37 -7.11 2.95 -16.92
CA LEU A 37 -7.79 2.00 -16.04
C LEU A 37 -9.01 1.37 -16.73
N THR A 38 -8.77 0.63 -17.82
CA THR A 38 -9.81 0.02 -18.66
C THR A 38 -10.03 -1.46 -18.40
N GLY A 39 -9.11 -2.11 -17.68
CA GLY A 39 -9.13 -3.52 -17.36
C GLY A 39 -10.22 -3.90 -16.36
N LYS A 40 -10.66 -5.17 -16.43
CA LYS A 40 -11.62 -5.73 -15.49
C LYS A 40 -10.98 -5.98 -14.14
N ARG A 41 -11.78 -5.82 -13.09
CA ARG A 41 -11.44 -6.22 -11.72
C ARG A 41 -11.71 -7.72 -11.49
N SER A 42 -11.02 -8.28 -10.51
CA SER A 42 -11.08 -9.68 -10.12
C SER A 42 -11.63 -9.81 -8.69
N PRO A 43 -12.78 -10.50 -8.49
CA PRO A 43 -13.30 -10.78 -7.16
C PRO A 43 -12.30 -11.48 -6.24
N ALA A 44 -11.41 -12.31 -6.80
CA ALA A 44 -10.38 -13.02 -6.04
C ALA A 44 -9.30 -12.07 -5.51
N ILE A 45 -8.93 -11.02 -6.27
CA ILE A 45 -8.01 -10.00 -5.80
C ILE A 45 -8.65 -9.17 -4.70
N GLU A 46 -9.94 -8.80 -4.85
CA GLU A 46 -10.66 -8.09 -3.81
C GLU A 46 -10.76 -8.90 -2.51
N GLU A 47 -11.07 -10.19 -2.60
CA GLU A 47 -11.12 -11.09 -1.44
C GLU A 47 -9.75 -11.22 -0.77
N TRP A 48 -8.69 -11.39 -1.56
CA TRP A 48 -7.32 -11.45 -1.05
C TRP A 48 -6.92 -10.17 -0.32
N LEU A 49 -7.21 -9.00 -0.91
CA LEU A 49 -6.96 -7.70 -0.29
C LEU A 49 -7.74 -7.52 1.00
N ARG A 50 -9.02 -7.91 1.02
CA ARG A 50 -9.87 -7.83 2.22
C ARG A 50 -9.28 -8.65 3.37
N LYS A 51 -8.83 -9.87 3.08
CA LYS A 51 -8.16 -10.74 4.05
C LYS A 51 -6.87 -10.10 4.58
N VAL A 52 -5.97 -9.71 3.68
CA VAL A 52 -4.63 -9.23 4.07
C VAL A 52 -4.68 -7.88 4.77
N ASN A 53 -5.52 -6.95 4.31
CA ASN A 53 -5.72 -5.66 4.96
C ASN A 53 -6.28 -5.81 6.39
N GLY A 54 -6.97 -6.91 6.70
CA GLY A 54 -7.43 -7.24 8.05
C GLY A 54 -6.31 -7.44 9.07
N TYR A 55 -5.08 -7.76 8.65
CA TYR A 55 -3.96 -7.98 9.58
C TYR A 55 -2.64 -7.31 9.20
N ALA A 56 -2.43 -6.86 7.96
CA ALA A 56 -1.15 -6.31 7.51
C ALA A 56 -0.66 -5.13 8.37
N ASN A 57 -1.58 -4.32 8.90
CA ASN A 57 -1.25 -3.21 9.78
C ASN A 57 -0.56 -3.63 11.10
N LYS A 58 -0.71 -4.89 11.53
CA LYS A 58 0.05 -5.45 12.66
C LYS A 58 1.54 -5.53 12.37
N LEU A 59 1.92 -5.71 11.10
CA LEU A 59 3.31 -5.64 10.65
C LEU A 59 3.74 -4.20 10.34
N LEU A 60 2.87 -3.45 9.65
CA LEU A 60 3.23 -2.16 9.04
C LEU A 60 3.29 -1.01 10.05
N LEU A 61 2.29 -0.84 10.91
CA LEU A 61 2.21 0.30 11.84
C LEU A 61 3.43 0.42 12.77
N PRO A 62 3.88 -0.63 13.48
CA PRO A 62 5.06 -0.51 14.34
C PRO A 62 6.34 -0.21 13.55
N ARG A 63 6.42 -0.62 12.28
CA ARG A 63 7.56 -0.33 11.40
C ARG A 63 7.52 1.08 10.83
N PHE A 64 6.35 1.57 10.42
CA PHE A 64 6.15 2.97 10.04
C PHE A 64 6.60 3.92 11.15
N ALA A 65 6.20 3.64 12.39
CA ALA A 65 6.59 4.42 13.56
C ALA A 65 8.10 4.47 13.82
N LYS A 66 8.88 3.52 13.29
CA LYS A 66 10.34 3.43 13.43
C LYS A 66 11.11 3.84 12.18
N SER A 67 10.42 4.15 11.09
CA SER A 67 11.03 4.46 9.79
C SER A 67 11.20 5.96 9.56
N ALA A 68 12.09 6.31 8.63
CA ALA A 68 12.43 7.68 8.27
C ALA A 68 11.47 8.24 7.19
N PHE A 69 10.18 8.35 7.52
CA PHE A 69 9.22 9.06 6.70
C PHE A 69 9.13 10.54 7.12
N ASP A 70 8.99 11.44 6.15
CA ASP A 70 9.03 12.90 6.38
C ASP A 70 7.87 13.38 7.27
N GLU A 71 6.71 12.73 7.22
CA GLU A 71 5.59 12.99 8.12
C GLU A 71 5.92 12.70 9.60
N PHE A 72 7.01 11.98 9.87
CA PHE A 72 7.54 11.66 11.20
C PHE A 72 8.92 12.28 11.47
N SER A 73 9.32 13.29 10.68
CA SER A 73 10.58 14.00 10.84
C SER A 73 10.71 14.69 12.20
N THR A 74 9.61 15.18 12.77
CA THR A 74 9.59 15.74 14.12
C THR A 74 9.23 14.68 15.17
N PRO A 75 9.87 14.71 16.37
CA PRO A 75 9.52 13.81 17.46
C PRO A 75 8.04 13.89 17.86
N ALA A 76 7.44 15.07 17.81
CA ALA A 76 6.03 15.28 18.13
C ALA A 76 5.08 14.60 17.13
N ALA A 77 5.37 14.69 15.82
CA ALA A 77 4.56 14.03 14.79
C ALA A 77 4.67 12.50 14.88
N ARG A 78 5.88 11.98 15.15
CA ARG A 78 6.10 10.55 15.41
C ARG A 78 5.33 10.09 16.65
N LYS A 79 5.42 10.83 17.76
CA LYS A 79 4.70 10.51 19.00
C LYS A 79 3.19 10.50 18.78
N TYR A 80 2.64 11.50 18.08
CA TYR A 80 1.22 11.54 17.73
C TYR A 80 0.78 10.30 16.96
N PHE A 81 1.59 9.84 16.00
CA PHE A 81 1.30 8.61 15.26
C PHE A 81 1.31 7.38 16.17
N VAL A 82 2.35 7.21 16.99
CA VAL A 82 2.48 6.09 17.93
C VAL A 82 1.29 6.04 18.88
N ASP A 83 1.04 7.12 19.63
CA ASP A 83 -0.03 7.18 20.63
C ASP A 83 -1.40 6.85 20.00
N LYS A 84 -1.71 7.47 18.85
CA LYS A 84 -2.98 7.25 18.16
C LYS A 84 -3.13 5.82 17.66
N LYS A 85 -2.06 5.23 17.15
CA LYS A 85 -2.12 3.90 16.52
C LYS A 85 -2.09 2.79 17.55
N GLU A 86 -1.27 2.89 18.60
CA GLU A 86 -1.28 1.92 19.70
C GLU A 86 -2.65 1.84 20.40
N ALA A 87 -3.33 2.98 20.57
CA ALA A 87 -4.69 3.02 21.12
C ALA A 87 -5.73 2.24 20.29
N SER A 88 -5.47 2.02 18.99
CA SER A 88 -6.41 1.35 18.06
C SER A 88 -5.95 -0.04 17.60
N ALA A 89 -4.64 -0.27 17.52
CA ALA A 89 -4.04 -1.48 16.95
C ALA A 89 -3.39 -2.39 18.00
N GLY A 90 -3.23 -1.91 19.25
CA GLY A 90 -2.51 -2.58 20.32
C GLY A 90 -1.05 -2.12 20.43
N ASN A 91 -0.38 -2.59 21.47
CA ASN A 91 1.00 -2.22 21.79
C ASN A 91 1.97 -2.64 20.68
N PHE A 92 2.83 -1.73 20.23
CA PHE A 92 3.75 -1.97 19.13
C PHE A 92 4.88 -2.95 19.47
N ALA A 93 5.34 -3.02 20.71
CA ALA A 93 6.34 -4.00 21.12
C ALA A 93 5.76 -5.42 21.05
N ASP A 94 4.53 -5.62 21.53
CA ASP A 94 3.83 -6.89 21.41
C ASP A 94 3.61 -7.28 19.94
N LEU A 95 3.16 -6.35 19.10
CA LEU A 95 2.99 -6.61 17.66
C LEU A 95 4.30 -7.03 16.98
N LEU A 96 5.42 -6.39 17.34
CA LEU A 96 6.74 -6.75 16.83
C LEU A 96 7.20 -8.12 17.32
N ALA A 97 6.91 -8.49 18.57
CA ALA A 97 7.22 -9.83 19.10
C ALA A 97 6.50 -10.96 18.34
N HIS A 98 5.36 -10.67 17.71
CA HIS A 98 4.61 -11.62 16.89
C HIS A 98 4.99 -11.56 15.39
N SER A 99 6.08 -10.87 15.03
CA SER A 99 6.46 -10.65 13.63
C SER A 99 6.63 -11.95 12.86
N ASP A 100 7.31 -12.96 13.40
CA ASP A 100 7.61 -14.20 12.65
C ASP A 100 6.34 -14.93 12.20
N GLY A 101 5.34 -15.03 13.09
CA GLY A 101 4.05 -15.62 12.76
C GLY A 101 3.29 -14.81 11.70
N LEU A 102 3.31 -13.48 11.81
CA LEU A 102 2.68 -12.59 10.83
C LEU A 102 3.40 -12.60 9.47
N ILE A 103 4.74 -12.68 9.47
CA ILE A 103 5.60 -12.80 8.28
C ILE A 103 5.33 -14.14 7.58
N LYS A 104 5.16 -15.22 8.34
CA LYS A 104 4.74 -16.51 7.79
C LYS A 104 3.38 -16.39 7.12
N ASN A 105 2.39 -15.79 7.78
CA ASN A 105 1.04 -15.62 7.22
C ASN A 105 1.05 -14.82 5.91
N ILE A 106 1.75 -13.67 5.87
CA ILE A 106 1.82 -12.87 4.66
C ILE A 106 2.57 -13.59 3.54
N SER A 107 3.65 -14.31 3.87
CA SER A 107 4.37 -15.11 2.87
C SER A 107 3.49 -16.23 2.29
N ASP A 108 2.66 -16.88 3.11
CA ASP A 108 1.69 -17.88 2.66
C ASP A 108 0.63 -17.24 1.75
N ASP A 109 0.10 -16.07 2.12
CA ASP A 109 -0.87 -15.32 1.32
C ASP A 109 -0.28 -14.82 0.00
N LEU A 110 0.99 -14.40 -0.02
CA LEU A 110 1.67 -14.01 -1.26
C LEU A 110 1.82 -15.19 -2.22
N ARG A 111 1.97 -16.44 -1.74
CA ARG A 111 1.96 -17.63 -2.62
C ARG A 111 0.60 -17.89 -3.26
N ALA A 112 -0.49 -17.48 -2.60
CA ALA A 112 -1.81 -17.50 -3.23
C ALA A 112 -1.93 -16.39 -4.28
N LEU A 113 -1.46 -15.18 -3.97
CA LEU A 113 -1.46 -14.03 -4.90
C LEU A 113 -0.62 -14.28 -6.15
N ASP A 114 0.53 -14.96 -6.02
CA ASP A 114 1.42 -15.29 -7.15
C ASP A 114 0.68 -15.98 -8.30
N LYS A 115 -0.31 -16.83 -7.96
CA LYS A 115 -1.13 -17.56 -8.93
C LYS A 115 -2.19 -16.68 -9.61
N LEU A 116 -2.54 -15.55 -8.99
CA LEU A 116 -3.55 -14.62 -9.49
C LEU A 116 -2.96 -13.53 -10.38
N ILE A 117 -1.67 -13.22 -10.24
CA ILE A 117 -0.98 -12.22 -11.08
C ILE A 117 -0.84 -12.77 -12.50
N VAL A 118 -1.53 -12.13 -13.44
CA VAL A 118 -1.52 -12.46 -14.88
C VAL A 118 -0.26 -11.91 -15.56
N LYS A 119 0.10 -10.64 -15.31
CA LYS A 119 1.30 -9.99 -15.87
C LYS A 119 1.97 -9.07 -14.85
N PRO A 120 3.29 -8.83 -14.95
CA PRO A 120 3.99 -7.93 -14.05
C PRO A 120 3.56 -6.46 -14.20
N ASN A 121 3.02 -6.06 -15.36
CA ASN A 121 2.58 -4.69 -15.61
C ASN A 121 1.08 -4.46 -15.35
N ALA A 122 0.31 -5.50 -15.01
CA ALA A 122 -1.11 -5.44 -14.69
C ALA A 122 -1.57 -6.77 -14.08
N VAL A 123 -2.11 -6.74 -12.85
CA VAL A 123 -2.51 -7.92 -12.09
C VAL A 123 -3.52 -8.79 -12.83
N ASN A 124 -4.47 -8.16 -13.54
CA ASN A 124 -5.51 -8.83 -14.32
C ASN A 124 -5.17 -8.90 -15.84
N GLY A 125 -3.95 -8.53 -16.23
CA GLY A 125 -3.46 -8.57 -17.62
C GLY A 125 -3.64 -7.26 -18.41
N GLU A 126 -4.54 -6.39 -17.94
CA GLU A 126 -4.78 -5.01 -18.38
C GLU A 126 -4.95 -4.14 -17.13
N LEU A 127 -4.45 -2.90 -17.15
CA LEU A 127 -4.47 -2.02 -15.96
C LEU A 127 -5.90 -1.77 -15.50
N SER A 128 -6.12 -1.94 -14.20
CA SER A 128 -7.43 -1.84 -13.57
C SER A 128 -7.31 -1.20 -12.19
N GLU A 129 -8.45 -0.89 -11.56
CA GLU A 129 -8.44 -0.41 -10.17
C GLU A 129 -7.83 -1.41 -9.19
N ASP A 130 -7.79 -2.70 -9.51
CA ASP A 130 -7.13 -3.69 -8.66
C ASP A 130 -5.63 -3.42 -8.54
N ASP A 131 -4.99 -2.87 -9.58
CA ASP A 131 -3.58 -2.46 -9.53
C ASP A 131 -3.39 -1.28 -8.57
N ILE A 132 -4.33 -0.32 -8.59
CA ILE A 132 -4.38 0.84 -7.68
C ILE A 132 -4.57 0.40 -6.23
N GLN A 133 -5.34 -0.66 -5.97
CA GLN A 133 -5.57 -1.17 -4.62
C GLN A 133 -4.44 -2.08 -4.14
N LEU A 134 -3.87 -2.91 -5.01
CA LEU A 134 -2.88 -3.91 -4.66
C LEU A 134 -1.48 -3.34 -4.46
N PHE A 135 -1.03 -2.49 -5.38
CA PHE A 135 0.35 -2.00 -5.38
C PHE A 135 0.74 -1.25 -4.09
N PRO A 136 -0.09 -0.35 -3.52
CA PRO A 136 0.26 0.35 -2.28
C PRO A 136 0.53 -0.60 -1.10
N LEU A 137 -0.25 -1.69 -0.99
CA LEU A 137 -0.05 -2.71 0.03
C LEU A 137 1.29 -3.43 -0.18
N LEU A 138 1.57 -3.90 -1.40
CA LEU A 138 2.83 -4.59 -1.70
C LEU A 138 4.04 -3.69 -1.51
N ARG A 139 3.94 -2.42 -1.92
CA ARG A 139 4.98 -1.40 -1.70
C ARG A 139 5.25 -1.25 -0.22
N ASN A 140 4.22 -1.10 0.61
CA ASN A 140 4.40 -0.93 2.06
C ASN A 140 4.97 -2.19 2.73
N LEU A 141 4.58 -3.38 2.26
CA LEU A 141 5.13 -4.66 2.75
C LEU A 141 6.63 -4.80 2.50
N THR A 142 7.24 -4.07 1.55
CA THR A 142 8.71 -4.06 1.38
C THR A 142 9.46 -3.48 2.57
N LEU A 143 8.78 -2.82 3.51
CA LEU A 143 9.36 -2.36 4.77
C LEU A 143 9.52 -3.50 5.80
N VAL A 144 8.89 -4.66 5.57
CA VAL A 144 8.93 -5.80 6.48
C VAL A 144 10.05 -6.73 6.06
N ALA A 145 11.15 -6.75 6.82
CA ALA A 145 12.22 -7.70 6.60
C ALA A 145 11.74 -9.14 6.87
N GLY A 146 12.24 -10.11 6.08
CA GLY A 146 11.94 -11.54 6.27
C GLY A 146 10.75 -12.09 5.48
N ILE A 147 9.97 -11.25 4.78
CA ILE A 147 8.93 -11.75 3.86
C ILE A 147 9.57 -12.57 2.73
N ASN A 148 9.02 -13.75 2.47
CA ASN A 148 9.35 -14.54 1.29
C ASN A 148 8.46 -14.08 0.12
N TRP A 149 9.07 -13.51 -0.92
CA TRP A 149 8.40 -12.96 -2.08
C TRP A 149 8.42 -13.96 -3.25
N PRO A 150 7.27 -14.53 -3.64
CA PRO A 150 7.17 -15.31 -4.87
C PRO A 150 7.55 -14.50 -6.11
N SER A 151 8.04 -15.16 -7.16
CA SER A 151 8.64 -14.48 -8.30
C SER A 151 7.67 -13.55 -9.03
N ARG A 152 6.41 -13.97 -9.29
CA ARG A 152 5.47 -13.10 -10.03
C ARG A 152 5.04 -11.91 -9.19
N VAL A 153 4.94 -12.09 -7.87
CA VAL A 153 4.69 -10.97 -6.94
C VAL A 153 5.84 -9.98 -6.96
N ALA A 154 7.08 -10.47 -6.89
CA ALA A 154 8.27 -9.63 -6.94
C ALA A 154 8.37 -8.88 -8.28
N ASP A 155 8.18 -9.58 -9.40
CA ASP A 155 8.23 -9.01 -10.75
C ASP A 155 7.13 -7.94 -10.93
N TYR A 156 5.91 -8.21 -10.48
CA TYR A 156 4.81 -7.25 -10.50
C TYR A 156 5.12 -6.01 -9.66
N ARG A 157 5.55 -6.21 -8.40
CA ARG A 157 5.90 -5.14 -7.48
C ARG A 157 7.00 -4.24 -8.06
N ASP A 158 8.06 -4.82 -8.58
CA ASP A 158 9.21 -4.07 -9.11
C ASP A 158 8.86 -3.35 -10.42
N ASN A 159 8.04 -3.98 -11.25
CA ASN A 159 7.55 -3.37 -12.48
C ASN A 159 6.58 -2.20 -12.19
N MET A 160 5.66 -2.36 -11.25
CA MET A 160 4.73 -1.30 -10.84
C MET A 160 5.42 -0.13 -10.16
N ALA A 161 6.44 -0.38 -9.34
CA ALA A 161 7.27 0.69 -8.79
C ALA A 161 7.94 1.53 -9.90
N LYS A 162 8.46 0.88 -10.95
CA LYS A 162 9.02 1.57 -12.11
C LYS A 162 7.98 2.35 -12.90
N GLN A 163 6.81 1.77 -13.19
CA GLN A 163 5.78 2.47 -13.96
C GLN A 163 5.17 3.66 -13.21
N THR A 164 4.95 3.52 -11.91
CA THR A 164 4.34 4.56 -11.07
C THR A 164 5.33 5.60 -10.55
N GLN A 165 6.64 5.36 -10.71
CA GLN A 165 7.71 6.17 -10.13
C GLN A 165 7.64 6.29 -8.60
N ILE A 166 7.02 5.29 -7.94
CA ILE A 166 6.93 5.21 -6.49
C ILE A 166 8.02 4.27 -5.98
N ASN A 167 8.84 4.77 -5.06
CA ASN A 167 9.93 4.00 -4.47
C ASN A 167 9.41 2.83 -3.59
N LEU A 168 10.11 1.69 -3.68
CA LEU A 168 10.01 0.63 -2.68
C LEU A 168 10.79 1.04 -1.41
N LEU A 169 10.52 0.32 -0.32
CA LEU A 169 11.02 0.61 1.03
C LEU A 169 12.06 -0.40 1.51
N SER A 170 12.53 -1.29 0.63
CA SER A 170 13.45 -2.37 0.99
C SER A 170 14.77 -1.89 1.59
N SER A 171 15.24 -0.68 1.26
CA SER A 171 16.44 -0.09 1.85
C SER A 171 16.28 0.31 3.33
N MET A 172 15.05 0.36 3.83
CA MET A 172 14.72 0.70 5.23
C MET A 172 14.03 -0.47 5.94
N ALA A 173 14.05 -1.68 5.36
CA ALA A 173 13.31 -2.82 5.90
C ALA A 173 13.83 -3.23 7.28
N ILE A 174 12.89 -3.50 8.20
CA ILE A 174 13.13 -3.89 9.60
C ILE A 174 12.15 -4.96 10.07
#